data_AF-A0A533UJE6-F1
#
_entry.id   AF-A0A533UJE6-F1
#
_cell.length_a   1.000
_cell.length_b   1.000
_cell.length_c   1.000
_cell.angle_alpha   90.00
_cell.angle_beta   90.00
_cell.angle_gamma   90.00
#
_symmetry.space_group_name_H-M   'P 1'
#
loop_
_entity.id
_entity.type
_entity.pdbx_description
1 polymer ?
#
loop_
_entity_poly.entity_id
_entity_poly.type
_entity_poly.pdbx_seq_one_letter_code
_entity_poly.pdbx_strand_id
1 'polypeptide(L)'
;WNKVLRMTESNNILSDAQVILDKIPGAEFDDGGVIKFGPDKKLYIGTGDATNQNAAQDLKSLAGKILRLNDDGSIPSDNPIVDSPVFSYGHRNPQGLTWDNRDNLYETEQGPTKNDEINLIKPGQNYGWPEQECSGSKEYVNTLVCYNPSLEPGGIVYYSSGKLDLGNSLIMATLRGTDLYQLTIGNDTITSQKIILDGLGRIRDVNMGPDGYLYILTGNTDGRGFPDKTDDKLLRIVK
;
A
#
# COMPACT_ATOMS: atom_id res chain seq x y z
N TRP A 1 -19.62 2.95 -1.13
CA TRP A 1 -18.81 3.45 -2.25
C TRP A 1 -17.76 4.40 -1.71
N ASN A 2 -16.51 4.13 -2.01
CA ASN A 2 -15.37 4.99 -1.75
C ASN A 2 -15.20 6.00 -2.89
N LYS A 3 -14.52 7.12 -2.59
CA LYS A 3 -14.22 8.19 -3.55
C LYS A 3 -12.81 8.70 -3.32
N VAL A 4 -12.19 9.18 -4.40
CA VAL A 4 -10.96 9.98 -4.32
C VAL A 4 -11.34 11.43 -4.54
N LEU A 5 -10.96 12.27 -3.58
CA LEU A 5 -11.20 13.70 -3.61
C LEU A 5 -9.87 14.45 -3.72
N ARG A 6 -9.85 15.51 -4.52
CA ARG A 6 -8.81 16.54 -4.48
C ARG A 6 -9.37 17.74 -3.72
N MET A 7 -8.60 18.28 -2.80
CA MET A 7 -8.94 19.48 -2.03
C MET A 7 -7.77 20.45 -2.06
N THR A 8 -8.06 21.74 -2.01
CA THR A 8 -7.05 22.80 -1.91
C THR A 8 -6.84 23.13 -0.44
N GLU A 9 -5.60 23.01 0.02
CA GLU A 9 -5.18 23.49 1.33
C GLU A 9 -4.66 24.93 1.21
N SER A 10 -5.14 25.84 2.06
CA SER A 10 -4.59 27.18 2.23
C SER A 10 -4.80 27.65 3.67
N ASN A 11 -3.73 28.09 4.33
CA ASN A 11 -3.75 28.57 5.73
C ASN A 11 -4.36 27.56 6.72
N ASN A 12 -4.01 26.28 6.58
CA ASN A 12 -4.55 25.14 7.33
C ASN A 12 -6.06 24.94 7.17
N ILE A 13 -6.63 25.38 6.05
CA ILE A 13 -8.05 25.19 5.72
C ILE A 13 -8.13 24.41 4.42
N LEU A 14 -8.90 23.33 4.44
CA LEU A 14 -9.25 22.56 3.23
C LEU A 14 -10.51 23.13 2.59
N SER A 15 -10.46 23.34 1.28
CA SER A 15 -11.54 23.89 0.46
C SER A 15 -11.59 23.22 -0.92
N ASP A 16 -12.58 23.58 -1.74
CA ASP A 16 -12.68 23.17 -3.15
C ASP A 16 -12.59 21.65 -3.38
N ALA A 17 -13.39 20.88 -2.63
CA ALA A 17 -13.45 19.44 -2.80
C ALA A 17 -13.97 19.05 -4.20
N GLN A 18 -13.11 18.41 -4.99
CA GLN A 18 -13.39 17.91 -6.33
C GLN A 18 -13.29 16.40 -6.36
N VAL A 19 -14.26 15.75 -7.00
CA VAL A 19 -14.25 14.29 -7.19
C VAL A 19 -13.31 13.95 -8.34
N ILE A 20 -12.26 13.18 -8.04
CA ILE A 20 -11.29 12.66 -9.02
C ILE A 20 -11.74 11.30 -9.53
N LEU A 21 -12.22 10.45 -8.63
CA LEU A 21 -12.77 9.14 -8.95
C LEU A 21 -13.91 8.84 -7.97
N ASP A 22 -15.02 8.33 -8.51
CA ASP A 22 -16.21 7.95 -7.74
C ASP A 22 -16.56 6.48 -8.01
N LYS A 23 -17.52 5.95 -7.25
CA LYS A 23 -18.07 4.60 -7.41
C LYS A 23 -17.00 3.52 -7.33
N ILE A 24 -16.00 3.71 -6.49
CA ILE A 24 -15.12 2.62 -6.07
C ILE A 24 -15.92 1.77 -5.06
N PRO A 25 -16.13 0.46 -5.28
CA PRO A 25 -16.82 -0.37 -4.29
C PRO A 25 -16.17 -0.22 -2.92
N GLY A 26 -16.99 -0.27 -1.87
CA GLY A 26 -16.50 -0.18 -0.50
C GLY A 26 -17.45 -0.88 0.44
N ALA A 27 -16.93 -1.34 1.56
CA ALA A 27 -17.63 -2.16 2.55
C ALA A 27 -17.25 -1.71 3.97
N GLU A 28 -17.53 -2.55 4.97
CA GLU A 28 -17.05 -2.34 6.35
C GLU A 28 -15.58 -2.75 6.50
N PHE A 29 -15.11 -3.66 5.64
CA PHE A 29 -13.76 -4.20 5.64
C PHE A 29 -13.21 -4.25 4.22
N ASP A 30 -11.88 -4.37 4.11
CA ASP A 30 -11.18 -4.62 2.85
C ASP A 30 -11.42 -3.53 1.78
N ASP A 31 -11.35 -2.26 2.19
CA ASP A 31 -11.49 -1.11 1.28
C ASP A 31 -10.17 -0.71 0.59
N GLY A 32 -9.03 -1.27 1.00
CA GLY A 32 -7.71 -0.77 0.61
C GLY A 32 -7.47 0.62 1.17
N GLY A 33 -7.25 1.60 0.29
CA GLY A 33 -7.24 3.02 0.62
C GLY A 33 -5.88 3.70 0.51
N VAL A 34 -4.81 2.96 0.17
CA VAL A 34 -3.52 3.57 -0.09
C VAL A 34 -3.56 4.42 -1.37
N ILE A 35 -3.08 5.65 -1.30
CA ILE A 35 -2.97 6.56 -2.45
C ILE A 35 -1.59 7.21 -2.49
N LYS A 36 -0.98 7.30 -3.68
CA LYS A 36 0.35 7.91 -3.82
C LYS A 36 0.59 8.39 -5.25
N PHE A 37 1.30 9.50 -5.40
CA PHE A 37 1.83 9.88 -6.71
C PHE A 37 3.11 9.09 -7.02
N GLY A 38 3.14 8.47 -8.20
CA GLY A 38 4.31 7.77 -8.71
C GLY A 38 5.36 8.71 -9.31
N PRO A 39 6.55 8.19 -9.65
CA PRO A 39 7.62 8.96 -10.31
C PRO A 39 7.21 9.50 -11.68
N ASP A 40 6.22 8.88 -12.32
CA ASP A 40 5.59 9.30 -13.57
C ASP A 40 4.53 10.42 -13.41
N LYS A 41 4.39 10.94 -12.18
CA LYS A 41 3.42 11.96 -11.78
C LYS A 41 1.96 11.54 -11.93
N LYS A 42 1.69 10.23 -11.98
CA LYS A 42 0.32 9.69 -11.96
C LYS A 42 -0.10 9.34 -10.54
N LEU A 43 -1.39 9.42 -10.28
CA LEU A 43 -1.99 9.03 -9.02
C LEU A 43 -2.27 7.53 -9.05
N TYR A 44 -1.67 6.79 -8.12
CA TYR A 44 -1.93 5.36 -7.89
C TYR A 44 -2.82 5.17 -6.68
N ILE A 45 -3.79 4.27 -6.78
CA ILE A 45 -4.80 4.02 -5.74
C ILE A 45 -4.94 2.51 -5.55
N GLY A 46 -4.61 2.01 -4.36
CA GLY A 46 -4.89 0.64 -3.96
C GLY A 46 -6.31 0.51 -3.43
N THR A 47 -7.08 -0.40 -4.00
CA THR A 47 -8.49 -0.64 -3.67
C THR A 47 -8.64 -2.10 -3.25
N GLY A 48 -9.26 -2.34 -2.11
CA GLY A 48 -9.56 -3.70 -1.69
C GLY A 48 -10.78 -4.26 -2.41
N ASP A 49 -11.05 -5.55 -2.21
CA ASP A 49 -12.13 -6.28 -2.86
C ASP A 49 -13.54 -5.93 -2.30
N ALA A 50 -13.60 -5.09 -1.26
CA ALA A 50 -14.81 -4.69 -0.57
C ALA A 50 -15.69 -5.88 -0.16
N THR A 51 -15.06 -6.96 0.31
CA THR A 51 -15.68 -8.25 0.70
C THR A 51 -16.36 -9.02 -0.42
N ASN A 52 -16.17 -8.59 -1.67
CA ASN A 52 -16.60 -9.29 -2.87
C ASN A 52 -15.39 -9.76 -3.68
N GLN A 53 -14.84 -10.90 -3.27
CA GLN A 53 -13.59 -11.44 -3.81
C GLN A 53 -13.58 -11.57 -5.35
N ASN A 54 -14.70 -11.97 -5.95
CA ASN A 54 -14.82 -12.12 -7.40
C ASN A 54 -14.62 -10.79 -8.15
N ALA A 55 -14.87 -9.66 -7.50
CA ALA A 55 -14.67 -8.34 -8.10
C ALA A 55 -13.19 -8.03 -8.36
N ALA A 56 -12.26 -8.68 -7.67
CA ALA A 56 -10.82 -8.53 -7.87
C ALA A 56 -10.37 -9.00 -9.27
N GLN A 57 -11.01 -10.04 -9.81
CA GLN A 57 -10.75 -10.58 -11.15
C GLN A 57 -11.55 -9.85 -12.26
N ASP A 58 -12.66 -9.17 -11.92
CA ASP A 58 -13.43 -8.39 -12.89
C ASP A 58 -12.75 -7.06 -13.23
N LEU A 59 -12.26 -6.93 -14.48
CA LEU A 59 -11.62 -5.71 -15.00
C LEU A 59 -12.59 -4.53 -15.19
N LYS A 60 -13.91 -4.76 -15.14
CA LYS A 60 -14.92 -3.69 -15.15
C LYS A 60 -15.19 -3.13 -13.75
N SER A 61 -14.74 -3.83 -12.70
CA SER A 61 -14.83 -3.38 -11.32
C SER A 61 -13.62 -2.54 -10.93
N LEU A 62 -13.83 -1.61 -9.99
CA LEU A 62 -12.76 -0.84 -9.34
C LEU A 62 -12.34 -1.45 -7.98
N ALA A 63 -12.86 -2.61 -7.60
CA ALA A 63 -12.49 -3.31 -6.37
C ALA A 63 -11.37 -4.32 -6.62
N GLY A 64 -10.46 -4.47 -5.66
CA GLY A 64 -9.34 -5.41 -5.73
C GLY A 64 -8.36 -5.06 -6.85
N LYS A 65 -8.00 -3.78 -6.95
CA LYS A 65 -7.17 -3.19 -8.01
C LYS A 65 -6.08 -2.30 -7.43
N ILE A 66 -5.00 -2.14 -8.19
CA ILE A 66 -4.27 -0.87 -8.20
C ILE A 66 -4.74 -0.10 -9.42
N LEU A 67 -5.23 1.12 -9.19
CA LEU A 67 -5.67 2.05 -10.22
C LEU A 67 -4.56 3.07 -10.51
N ARG A 68 -4.52 3.62 -11.73
CA ARG A 68 -3.60 4.68 -12.14
C ARG A 68 -4.36 5.75 -12.93
N LEU A 69 -4.26 7.00 -12.48
CA LEU A 69 -4.97 8.16 -13.03
C LEU A 69 -4.03 9.35 -13.23
N ASN A 70 -4.40 10.29 -14.10
CA ASN A 70 -3.88 11.64 -14.04
C ASN A 70 -4.40 12.36 -12.77
N ASP A 71 -3.77 13.47 -12.38
CA ASP A 71 -4.14 14.27 -11.20
C ASP A 71 -5.51 14.99 -11.33
N ASP A 72 -6.06 15.02 -12.54
CA ASP A 72 -7.41 15.50 -12.85
C ASP A 72 -8.46 14.37 -12.93
N GLY A 73 -8.05 13.10 -12.72
CA GLY A 73 -8.92 11.93 -12.77
C GLY A 73 -9.11 11.33 -14.16
N SER A 74 -8.52 11.89 -15.21
CA SER A 74 -8.52 11.27 -16.53
C SER A 74 -7.62 10.03 -16.58
N ILE A 75 -7.97 9.07 -17.43
CA ILE A 75 -7.21 7.82 -17.60
C ILE A 75 -5.99 8.11 -18.48
N PRO A 76 -4.76 7.78 -18.04
CA PRO A 76 -3.56 7.91 -18.88
C PRO A 76 -3.69 7.08 -20.16
N SER A 77 -3.27 7.62 -21.31
CA SER A 77 -3.37 6.94 -22.60
C SER A 77 -2.49 5.68 -22.72
N ASP A 78 -1.51 5.55 -21.82
CA ASP A 78 -0.56 4.44 -21.71
C ASP A 78 -0.97 3.41 -20.64
N ASN A 79 -2.21 3.47 -20.12
CA ASN A 79 -2.68 2.46 -19.17
C ASN A 79 -2.77 1.07 -19.84
N PRO A 80 -2.51 -0.02 -19.09
CA PRO A 80 -2.40 -1.35 -19.67
C PRO A 80 -3.76 -1.91 -20.11
N ILE A 81 -4.86 -1.45 -19.51
CA ILE A 81 -6.22 -1.82 -19.87
C ILE A 81 -6.87 -0.62 -20.56
N VAL A 82 -7.31 -0.84 -21.81
CA VAL A 82 -7.92 0.21 -22.66
C VAL A 82 -9.16 0.80 -21.98
N ASP A 83 -9.25 2.13 -21.99
CA ASP A 83 -10.35 2.91 -21.42
C ASP A 83 -10.70 2.56 -19.96
N SER A 84 -9.69 2.12 -19.18
CA SER A 84 -9.85 1.71 -17.79
C SER A 84 -8.77 2.31 -16.90
N PRO A 85 -9.10 2.74 -15.67
CA PRO A 85 -8.09 3.18 -14.70
C PRO A 85 -7.29 2.01 -14.11
N VAL A 86 -7.65 0.76 -14.37
CA VAL A 86 -6.97 -0.42 -13.82
C VAL A 86 -5.52 -0.51 -14.32
N PHE A 87 -4.59 -0.48 -13.37
CA PHE A 87 -3.16 -0.68 -13.61
C PHE A 87 -2.73 -2.12 -13.33
N SER A 88 -3.21 -2.72 -12.24
CA SER A 88 -3.10 -4.16 -11.94
C SER A 88 -4.34 -4.64 -11.19
N TYR A 89 -4.56 -5.95 -11.16
CA TYR A 89 -5.78 -6.56 -10.62
C TYR A 89 -5.50 -7.90 -9.94
N GLY A 90 -6.53 -8.48 -9.33
CA GLY A 90 -6.39 -9.69 -8.51
C GLY A 90 -5.78 -9.39 -7.14
N HIS A 91 -6.17 -8.26 -6.54
CA HIS A 91 -5.75 -7.84 -5.21
C HIS A 91 -6.87 -8.04 -4.19
N ARG A 92 -6.51 -8.40 -2.95
CA ARG A 92 -7.44 -8.48 -1.82
C ARG A 92 -7.59 -7.15 -1.10
N ASN A 93 -6.54 -6.66 -0.45
CA ASN A 93 -6.59 -5.45 0.37
C ASN A 93 -5.23 -4.72 0.42
N PRO A 94 -4.85 -3.98 -0.64
CA PRO A 94 -3.62 -3.20 -0.68
C PRO A 94 -3.60 -2.07 0.36
N GLN A 95 -2.54 -1.97 1.15
CA GLN A 95 -2.41 -1.00 2.26
C GLN A 95 -1.17 -0.11 2.17
N GLY A 96 -0.20 -0.42 1.30
CA GLY A 96 1.01 0.38 1.13
C GLY A 96 1.51 0.36 -0.30
N LEU A 97 2.09 1.49 -0.74
CA LEU A 97 2.72 1.65 -2.05
C LEU A 97 4.02 2.44 -1.93
N THR A 98 5.06 1.99 -2.63
CA THR A 98 6.31 2.75 -2.75
C THR A 98 7.04 2.43 -4.04
N TRP A 99 7.95 3.31 -4.46
CA TRP A 99 8.83 3.08 -5.59
C TRP A 99 10.28 3.06 -5.12
N ASP A 100 11.08 2.15 -5.65
CA ASP A 100 12.54 2.25 -5.53
C ASP A 100 13.10 3.33 -6.48
N ASN A 101 14.41 3.53 -6.42
CA ASN A 101 15.13 4.46 -7.28
C ASN A 101 15.22 4.05 -8.76
N ARG A 102 14.66 2.89 -9.13
CA ARG A 102 14.57 2.36 -10.51
C ARG A 102 13.11 2.33 -10.98
N ASP A 103 12.23 3.06 -10.29
CA ASP A 103 10.80 3.15 -10.55
C ASP A 103 10.05 1.81 -10.44
N ASN A 104 10.60 0.83 -9.71
CA ASN A 104 9.88 -0.39 -9.38
C ASN A 104 8.83 -0.12 -8.31
N LEU A 105 7.55 -0.38 -8.61
CA LEU A 105 6.45 -0.24 -7.67
C LEU A 105 6.35 -1.46 -6.75
N TYR A 106 6.46 -1.25 -5.45
CA TYR A 106 6.23 -2.24 -4.42
C TYR A 106 4.91 -1.96 -3.72
N GLU A 107 4.21 -3.03 -3.37
CA GLU A 107 2.93 -2.99 -2.69
C GLU A 107 2.92 -3.96 -1.51
N THR A 108 2.18 -3.60 -0.47
CA THR A 108 1.90 -4.47 0.68
C THR A 108 0.43 -4.78 0.76
N GLU A 109 0.11 -6.07 0.83
CA GLU A 109 -1.26 -6.57 0.79
C GLU A 109 -1.60 -7.37 2.04
N GLN A 110 -2.78 -7.15 2.59
CA GLN A 110 -3.31 -8.00 3.66
C GLN A 110 -4.06 -9.18 3.06
N GLY A 111 -3.63 -10.40 3.41
CA GLY A 111 -4.36 -11.63 3.12
C GLY A 111 -5.58 -11.79 4.04
N PRO A 112 -6.38 -12.85 3.88
CA PRO A 112 -7.62 -13.02 4.64
C PRO A 112 -7.39 -13.17 6.15
N THR A 113 -6.69 -14.23 6.57
CA THR A 113 -6.35 -14.48 7.99
C THR A 113 -4.85 -14.71 8.21
N LYS A 114 -4.14 -14.89 7.10
CA LYS A 114 -2.73 -15.22 6.87
C LYS A 114 -2.48 -14.87 5.40
N ASN A 115 -1.29 -15.18 4.89
CA ASN A 115 -0.92 -14.96 3.49
C ASN A 115 -0.87 -13.47 3.14
N ASP A 116 -0.33 -12.65 4.05
CA ASP A 116 -0.04 -11.26 3.69
C ASP A 116 1.15 -11.23 2.73
N GLU A 117 1.16 -10.25 1.83
CA GLU A 117 2.10 -10.25 0.73
C GLU A 117 2.89 -8.94 0.62
N ILE A 118 4.07 -9.06 0.01
CA ILE A 118 4.76 -7.93 -0.62
C ILE A 118 4.89 -8.25 -2.09
N ASN A 119 4.35 -7.38 -2.94
CA ASN A 119 4.31 -7.60 -4.37
C ASN A 119 5.16 -6.57 -5.12
N LEU A 120 5.81 -7.04 -6.19
CA LEU A 120 6.41 -6.16 -7.21
C LEU A 120 5.37 -5.93 -8.31
N ILE A 121 4.79 -4.74 -8.33
CA ILE A 121 3.67 -4.39 -9.20
C ILE A 121 4.15 -4.15 -10.63
N LYS A 122 3.50 -4.81 -11.59
CA LYS A 122 3.75 -4.68 -13.03
C LYS A 122 2.46 -4.32 -13.78
N PRO A 123 2.54 -3.48 -14.83
CA PRO A 123 1.35 -3.05 -15.58
C PRO A 123 0.59 -4.23 -16.19
N GLY A 124 -0.73 -4.23 -16.03
CA GLY A 124 -1.68 -5.17 -16.62
C GLY A 124 -1.64 -6.58 -16.04
N GLN A 125 -0.87 -6.81 -14.98
CA GLN A 125 -0.69 -8.14 -14.43
C GLN A 125 -1.75 -8.50 -13.37
N ASN A 126 -1.97 -9.80 -13.22
CA ASN A 126 -2.89 -10.43 -12.26
C ASN A 126 -2.13 -10.94 -11.04
N TYR A 127 -2.52 -10.51 -9.84
CA TYR A 127 -1.93 -10.91 -8.56
C TYR A 127 -2.68 -12.08 -7.90
N GLY A 128 -3.70 -12.61 -8.56
CA GLY A 128 -4.23 -13.94 -8.27
C GLY A 128 -5.43 -13.99 -7.33
N TRP A 129 -5.64 -13.02 -6.44
CA TRP A 129 -6.77 -13.08 -5.51
C TRP A 129 -8.13 -13.12 -6.25
N PRO A 130 -9.07 -14.01 -5.87
CA PRO A 130 -9.00 -15.01 -4.79
C PRO A 130 -8.57 -16.42 -5.24
N GLU A 131 -8.20 -16.58 -6.51
CA GLU A 131 -7.91 -17.86 -7.13
C GLU A 131 -6.52 -18.40 -6.74
N GLN A 132 -5.60 -17.50 -6.39
CA GLN A 132 -4.23 -17.81 -5.98
C GLN A 132 -3.74 -16.81 -4.92
N GLU A 133 -3.00 -17.33 -3.94
CA GLU A 133 -2.29 -16.58 -2.90
C GLU A 133 -0.85 -17.12 -2.79
N CYS A 134 0.10 -16.28 -2.37
CA CYS A 134 1.47 -16.58 -1.96
C CYS A 134 2.40 -17.24 -2.97
N SER A 135 1.96 -17.50 -4.20
CA SER A 135 2.81 -18.03 -5.26
C SER A 135 2.26 -17.68 -6.63
N GLY A 136 3.15 -17.52 -7.61
CA GLY A 136 2.77 -17.29 -8.99
C GLY A 136 2.40 -18.56 -9.75
N SER A 137 1.88 -18.36 -10.95
CA SER A 137 1.64 -19.42 -11.94
C SER A 137 1.96 -18.87 -13.34
N LYS A 138 1.51 -19.55 -14.40
CA LYS A 138 1.54 -18.97 -15.75
C LYS A 138 0.57 -17.77 -15.88
N GLU A 139 -0.46 -17.73 -15.05
CA GLU A 139 -1.55 -16.76 -15.09
C GLU A 139 -1.42 -15.68 -14.01
N TYR A 140 -0.68 -15.96 -12.92
CA TYR A 140 -0.54 -15.08 -11.75
C TYR A 140 0.91 -14.69 -11.48
N VAL A 141 1.13 -13.44 -11.11
CA VAL A 141 2.44 -12.94 -10.71
C VAL A 141 2.88 -13.59 -9.41
N ASN A 142 4.18 -13.88 -9.29
CA ASN A 142 4.75 -14.38 -8.05
C ASN A 142 4.92 -13.26 -7.03
N THR A 143 4.49 -13.50 -5.79
CA THR A 143 4.76 -12.58 -4.67
C THR A 143 6.24 -12.56 -4.31
N LEU A 144 6.75 -11.44 -3.78
CA LEU A 144 8.13 -11.38 -3.30
C LEU A 144 8.29 -12.08 -1.96
N VAL A 145 7.29 -11.93 -1.08
CA VAL A 145 7.25 -12.49 0.26
C VAL A 145 5.81 -12.79 0.62
N CYS A 146 5.59 -13.93 1.27
CA CYS A 146 4.31 -14.29 1.87
C CYS A 146 4.49 -14.51 3.37
N TYR A 147 3.60 -13.93 4.18
CA TYR A 147 3.62 -14.02 5.64
C TYR A 147 2.49 -14.91 6.17
N ASN A 148 2.88 -15.94 6.92
CA ASN A 148 1.97 -16.80 7.66
C ASN A 148 2.64 -17.15 9.02
N PRO A 149 2.13 -16.65 10.16
CA PRO A 149 0.85 -15.95 10.34
C PRO A 149 0.79 -14.54 9.73
N SER A 150 -0.43 -13.97 9.65
CA SER A 150 -0.63 -12.58 9.20
C SER A 150 0.03 -11.58 10.14
N LEU A 151 0.75 -10.63 9.56
CA LEU A 151 1.31 -9.43 10.19
C LEU A 151 0.37 -8.21 10.05
N GLU A 152 -0.64 -8.28 9.19
CA GLU A 152 -1.44 -7.14 8.73
C GLU A 152 -0.52 -5.98 8.29
N PRO A 153 0.25 -6.12 7.19
CA PRO A 153 1.13 -5.04 6.75
C PRO A 153 0.32 -3.78 6.44
N GLY A 154 0.90 -2.64 6.79
CA GLY A 154 0.37 -1.31 6.53
C GLY A 154 1.22 -0.62 5.48
N GLY A 155 1.52 0.66 5.72
CA GLY A 155 2.37 1.46 4.84
C GLY A 155 3.78 0.89 4.64
N ILE A 156 4.35 1.18 3.47
CA ILE A 156 5.70 0.78 3.08
C ILE A 156 6.39 1.97 2.39
N VAL A 157 7.69 2.12 2.63
CA VAL A 157 8.51 3.15 1.98
C VAL A 157 9.88 2.61 1.58
N TYR A 158 10.35 2.97 0.39
CA TYR A 158 11.74 2.80 0.01
C TYR A 158 12.59 3.88 0.68
N TYR A 159 13.52 3.46 1.54
CA TYR A 159 14.43 4.32 2.24
C TYR A 159 15.78 4.36 1.53
N SER A 160 16.25 5.57 1.20
CA SER A 160 17.54 5.77 0.50
C SER A 160 18.23 7.08 0.86
N SER A 161 17.85 7.75 1.95
CA SER A 161 18.41 9.07 2.29
C SER A 161 19.80 9.00 2.94
N GLY A 162 20.15 7.85 3.54
CA GLY A 162 21.40 7.66 4.29
C GLY A 162 21.48 8.41 5.62
N LYS A 163 20.38 9.03 6.10
CA LYS A 163 20.34 9.69 7.42
C LYS A 163 20.34 8.71 8.60
N LEU A 164 19.81 7.52 8.37
CA LEU A 164 19.76 6.37 9.26
C LEU A 164 20.57 5.26 8.59
N ASP A 165 21.22 4.43 9.40
CA ASP A 165 22.04 3.31 8.92
C ASP A 165 21.18 2.10 8.53
N LEU A 166 20.29 2.33 7.55
CA LEU A 166 19.37 1.34 7.00
C LEU A 166 19.72 0.96 5.56
N GLY A 167 20.71 1.64 4.96
CA GLY A 167 21.04 1.48 3.54
C GLY A 167 19.83 1.69 2.63
N ASN A 168 19.92 1.15 1.41
CA ASN A 168 18.79 1.14 0.47
C ASN A 168 17.90 -0.07 0.75
N SER A 169 16.72 0.16 1.33
CA SER A 169 15.83 -0.91 1.77
C SER A 169 14.36 -0.49 1.71
N LEU A 170 13.44 -1.46 1.74
CA LEU A 170 12.04 -1.17 2.05
C LEU A 170 11.86 -1.17 3.56
N ILE A 171 11.09 -0.22 4.06
CA ILE A 171 10.67 -0.15 5.45
C ILE A 171 9.16 -0.34 5.48
N MET A 172 8.70 -1.34 6.23
CA MET A 172 7.30 -1.75 6.26
C MET A 172 6.75 -1.68 7.69
N ALA A 173 5.64 -0.96 7.85
CA ALA A 173 4.87 -0.94 9.08
C ALA A 173 3.95 -2.17 9.16
N THR A 174 3.77 -2.72 10.36
CA THR A 174 2.84 -3.83 10.58
C THR A 174 1.89 -3.54 11.73
N LEU A 175 0.63 -3.91 11.52
CA LEU A 175 -0.43 -3.65 12.47
C LEU A 175 -0.53 -4.78 13.48
N ARG A 176 -0.81 -6.00 13.04
CA ARG A 176 -0.88 -7.18 13.92
C ARG A 176 0.50 -7.66 14.34
N GLY A 177 1.50 -7.50 13.47
CA GLY A 177 2.91 -7.76 13.78
C GLY A 177 3.45 -6.81 14.86
N THR A 178 2.92 -5.59 14.96
CA THR A 178 3.34 -4.55 15.94
C THR A 178 4.80 -4.12 15.84
N ASP A 179 5.42 -4.35 14.67
CA ASP A 179 6.82 -4.09 14.39
C ASP A 179 6.99 -3.19 13.15
N LEU A 180 8.13 -2.51 13.08
CA LEU A 180 8.65 -1.88 11.88
C LEU A 180 9.77 -2.76 11.32
N TYR A 181 9.60 -3.26 10.09
CA TYR A 181 10.57 -4.10 9.42
C TYR A 181 11.45 -3.30 8.47
N GLN A 182 12.74 -3.60 8.45
CA GLN A 182 13.64 -3.30 7.34
C GLN A 182 13.78 -4.55 6.47
N LEU A 183 13.59 -4.38 5.16
CA LEU A 183 13.64 -5.44 4.15
C LEU A 183 14.68 -5.11 3.08
N THR A 184 15.64 -6.00 2.87
CA THR A 184 16.64 -5.85 1.82
C THR A 184 16.12 -6.41 0.52
N ILE A 185 16.16 -5.60 -0.53
CA ILE A 185 15.67 -5.95 -1.86
C ILE A 185 16.78 -6.64 -2.66
N GLY A 186 16.49 -7.81 -3.23
CA GLY A 186 17.31 -8.48 -4.23
C GLY A 186 16.78 -8.29 -5.65
N ASN A 187 17.16 -9.18 -6.57
CA ASN A 187 16.50 -9.27 -7.87
C ASN A 187 15.20 -10.04 -7.68
N ASP A 188 14.06 -9.35 -7.82
CA ASP A 188 12.69 -9.88 -7.70
C ASP A 188 12.47 -10.75 -6.44
N THR A 189 13.15 -10.43 -5.35
CA THR A 189 13.10 -11.15 -4.07
C THR A 189 13.40 -10.21 -2.91
N ILE A 190 12.98 -10.58 -1.70
CA ILE A 190 13.50 -10.00 -0.45
C ILE A 190 14.56 -10.95 0.10
N THR A 191 15.79 -10.45 0.27
CA THR A 191 16.95 -11.28 0.64
C THR A 191 17.20 -11.34 2.14
N SER A 192 16.69 -10.37 2.90
CA SER A 192 16.73 -10.38 4.36
C SER A 192 15.64 -9.49 4.95
N GLN A 193 15.17 -9.82 6.15
CA GLN A 193 14.32 -8.95 6.97
C GLN A 193 14.87 -8.82 8.39
N LYS A 194 14.70 -7.66 9.01
CA LYS A 194 14.94 -7.46 10.44
C LYS A 194 13.93 -6.47 11.02
N ILE A 195 13.58 -6.66 12.29
CA ILE A 195 12.82 -5.67 13.05
C ILE A 195 13.77 -4.54 13.44
N ILE A 196 13.38 -3.30 13.18
CA ILE A 196 14.16 -2.10 13.53
C ILE A 196 13.49 -1.24 14.60
N LEU A 197 12.21 -1.47 14.87
CA LEU A 197 11.47 -0.83 15.95
C LEU A 197 10.27 -1.71 16.35
N ASP A 198 10.05 -1.85 17.64
CA ASP A 198 8.94 -2.58 18.25
C ASP A 198 8.42 -1.84 19.50
N GLY A 199 7.46 -2.42 20.21
CA GLY A 199 7.01 -1.92 21.51
C GLY A 199 6.07 -0.70 21.48
N LEU A 200 5.65 -0.27 20.28
CA LEU A 200 4.69 0.83 20.09
C LEU A 200 3.25 0.35 19.87
N GLY A 201 3.05 -0.96 19.80
CA GLY A 201 1.78 -1.55 19.36
C GLY A 201 1.65 -1.51 17.84
N ARG A 202 0.42 -1.32 17.34
CA ARG A 202 0.09 -1.38 15.92
C ARG A 202 0.71 -0.18 15.21
N ILE A 203 1.52 -0.41 14.18
CA ILE A 203 2.10 0.64 13.33
C ILE A 203 1.35 0.63 12.00
N ARG A 204 0.66 1.73 11.68
CA ARG A 204 -0.22 1.84 10.51
C ARG A 204 0.54 2.23 9.25
N ASP A 205 1.41 3.22 9.34
CA ASP A 205 2.09 3.79 8.18
C ASP A 205 3.52 4.19 8.53
N VAL A 206 4.37 4.20 7.52
CA VAL A 206 5.75 4.70 7.55
C VAL A 206 6.04 5.45 6.27
N ASN A 207 6.57 6.67 6.40
CA ASN A 207 7.00 7.47 5.27
C ASN A 207 8.33 8.19 5.57
N MET A 208 9.05 8.53 4.51
CA MET A 208 10.28 9.32 4.61
C MET A 208 9.93 10.80 4.48
N GLY A 209 10.32 11.61 5.46
CA GLY A 209 10.16 13.05 5.43
C GLY A 209 11.18 13.73 4.51
N PRO A 210 10.97 15.01 4.16
CA PRO A 210 11.91 15.78 3.34
C PRO A 210 13.27 16.02 4.04
N ASP A 211 13.33 15.86 5.36
CA ASP A 211 14.56 15.88 6.15
C ASP A 211 15.37 14.56 6.08
N GLY A 212 14.82 13.56 5.39
CA GLY A 212 15.42 12.25 5.19
C GLY A 212 15.23 11.28 6.36
N TYR A 213 14.48 11.64 7.39
CA TYR A 213 14.13 10.73 8.49
C TYR A 213 12.85 9.95 8.19
N LEU A 214 12.66 8.84 8.90
CA LEU A 214 11.41 8.08 8.85
C LEU A 214 10.41 8.64 9.86
N TYR A 215 9.17 8.74 9.44
CA TYR A 215 8.03 9.10 10.26
C TYR A 215 7.06 7.93 10.26
N ILE A 216 6.55 7.57 11.44
CA ILE A 216 5.59 6.47 11.61
C ILE A 216 4.33 6.97 12.29
N LEU A 217 3.21 6.35 11.93
CA LEU A 217 1.91 6.57 12.56
C LEU A 217 1.48 5.29 13.29
N THR A 218 1.13 5.38 14.58
CA THR A 218 0.52 4.26 15.30
C THR A 218 -0.97 4.14 14.98
N GLY A 219 -1.55 2.95 15.17
CA GLY A 219 -2.96 2.66 14.94
C GLY A 219 -3.56 1.81 16.07
N ASN A 220 -3.28 2.15 17.32
CA ASN A 220 -3.72 1.43 18.51
C ASN A 220 -5.20 1.69 18.84
N THR A 221 -5.77 2.80 18.36
CA THR A 221 -7.17 3.18 18.64
C THR A 221 -8.18 2.63 17.61
N ASP A 222 -7.74 1.75 16.69
CA ASP A 222 -8.57 1.17 15.62
C ASP A 222 -9.52 0.05 16.07
N GLY A 223 -9.64 -0.18 17.38
CA GLY A 223 -10.46 -1.23 17.99
C GLY A 223 -9.81 -2.62 18.05
N ARG A 224 -8.61 -2.80 17.47
CA ARG A 224 -7.84 -4.06 17.53
C ARG A 224 -6.58 -3.97 18.40
N GLY A 225 -6.22 -2.76 18.85
CA GLY A 225 -5.08 -2.51 19.73
C GLY A 225 -5.43 -2.45 21.22
N PHE A 226 -4.41 -2.18 22.03
CA PHE A 226 -4.52 -1.89 23.46
C PHE A 226 -3.99 -0.47 23.70
N PRO A 227 -4.79 0.58 23.40
CA PRO A 227 -4.29 1.95 23.35
C PRO A 227 -3.98 2.51 24.74
N ASP A 228 -2.89 3.25 24.82
CA ASP A 228 -2.59 4.13 25.95
C ASP A 228 -3.34 5.47 25.82
N LYS A 229 -3.40 6.23 26.91
CA LYS A 229 -4.03 7.57 26.95
C LYS A 229 -3.42 8.60 25.98
N THR A 230 -2.26 8.29 25.41
CA THR A 230 -1.50 9.19 24.52
C THR A 230 -1.49 8.72 23.08
N ASP A 231 -2.21 7.64 22.77
CA ASP A 231 -2.32 7.12 21.40
C ASP A 231 -3.49 7.80 20.65
N ASP A 232 -3.41 7.93 19.32
CA ASP A 232 -2.31 7.53 18.44
C ASP A 232 -1.22 8.61 18.27
N LYS A 233 -0.05 8.20 17.77
CA LYS A 233 1.17 9.02 17.72
C LYS A 233 1.73 9.10 16.31
N LEU A 234 2.14 10.31 15.92
CA LEU A 234 3.08 10.55 14.83
C LEU A 234 4.48 10.68 15.43
N LEU A 235 5.39 9.76 15.08
CA LEU A 235 6.73 9.70 15.64
C LEU A 235 7.77 9.83 14.53
N ARG A 236 8.90 10.48 14.84
CA ARG A 236 10.08 10.55 13.98
C ARG A 236 11.18 9.66 14.51
N ILE A 237 11.71 8.79 13.65
CA ILE A 237 12.87 7.93 13.96
C ILE A 237 14.14 8.71 13.67
N VAL A 238 14.97 8.90 14.71
CA VAL A 238 16.18 9.74 14.64
C VAL A 238 17.49 8.97 14.72
N LYS A 239 17.42 7.67 15.03
CA LYS A 239 18.54 6.73 15.13
C LYS A 239 18.04 5.31 14.93
#